data_AF-A0A8D8VWM2-F1
#
_entry.id   AF-A0A8D8VWM2-F1
#
_cell.length_a   1.000
_cell.length_b   1.000
_cell.length_c   1.000
_cell.angle_alpha   90.00
_cell.angle_beta   90.00
_cell.angle_gamma   90.00
#
_symmetry.space_group_name_H-M   'P 1'
#
loop_
_entity.id
_entity.type
_entity.pdbx_description
1 polymer ?
#
loop_
_entity_poly.entity_id
_entity_poly.type
_entity_poly.pdbx_seq_one_letter_code
_entity_poly.pdbx_strand_id
1 'polypeptide(L)'
;MTSIFFILQWASLFCFISNASILRLNNKTFNLDNFDNDDASLTLENNNSSVVIEIPKDSKFVLKDGTDRIIFSSKGKGGFSRSESVYNCKKSTTCEPLITPICLGTKLPYGFTTTSLVPYMTDQQEAQERLRRWQGLKYIPKCWAVIQSFLCALYMPKCEDNEVSVSSQEVCKLLSGPCRIVAQELSSEFNCQNGTGIKSSRSCKNEGRDLKFNSTGQCKPPLVYTEVGASFYPGVEGCGLQCSDPLYTQEEHRILENTIFGLAITCSLFIVLSVMTLAINWEATSMYFTSQVILYINICFFNTCIGWLLQFTPGIDKEDIVCQRDGTLRVSGPRFDLCTVTFVIIYWSLISGLVWFIILTYILH
;
A
#
# COMPACT_ATOMS: atom_id res chain seq x y z
N MET A 1 -21.36 0.64 -51.21
CA MET A 1 -20.81 -0.55 -50.52
C MET A 1 -19.78 -0.18 -49.44
N THR A 2 -19.00 0.89 -49.60
CA THR A 2 -18.05 1.40 -48.59
C THR A 2 -18.74 1.84 -47.28
N SER A 3 -19.90 2.50 -47.34
CA SER A 3 -20.61 2.98 -46.14
C SER A 3 -21.10 1.88 -45.20
N ILE A 4 -21.43 0.69 -45.69
CA ILE A 4 -21.91 -0.45 -44.86
C ILE A 4 -20.74 -1.11 -44.11
N PHE A 5 -19.55 -1.15 -44.73
CA PHE A 5 -18.32 -1.63 -44.09
C PHE A 5 -17.87 -0.71 -42.95
N PHE A 6 -17.99 0.62 -43.13
CA PHE A 6 -17.78 1.57 -42.04
C PHE A 6 -18.80 1.35 -40.91
N ILE A 7 -20.09 1.20 -41.19
CA ILE A 7 -21.08 0.98 -40.12
C ILE A 7 -20.79 -0.28 -39.27
N LEU A 8 -20.35 -1.38 -39.89
CA LEU A 8 -19.97 -2.62 -39.19
C LEU A 8 -18.70 -2.46 -38.33
N GLN A 9 -17.69 -1.74 -38.82
CA GLN A 9 -16.45 -1.50 -38.07
C GLN A 9 -16.65 -0.55 -36.87
N TRP A 10 -17.60 0.38 -36.98
CA TRP A 10 -17.94 1.33 -35.92
C TRP A 10 -18.86 0.71 -34.85
N ALA A 11 -19.75 -0.23 -35.21
CA ALA A 11 -20.59 -0.95 -34.25
C ALA A 11 -19.77 -1.79 -33.24
N SER A 12 -18.66 -2.39 -33.68
CA SER A 12 -17.74 -3.14 -32.81
C SER A 12 -16.95 -2.25 -31.85
N LEU A 13 -16.66 -1.00 -32.26
CA LEU A 13 -15.89 -0.02 -31.48
C LEU A 13 -16.74 0.67 -30.41
N PHE A 14 -18.02 0.96 -30.70
CA PHE A 14 -18.98 1.49 -29.72
C PHE A 14 -19.36 0.48 -28.63
N CYS A 15 -19.33 -0.82 -28.93
CA CYS A 15 -19.57 -1.89 -27.95
C CYS A 15 -18.47 -1.95 -26.87
N PHE A 16 -17.24 -1.54 -27.22
CA PHE A 16 -16.09 -1.54 -26.31
C PHE A 16 -16.08 -0.31 -25.36
N ILE A 17 -16.58 0.83 -25.82
CA ILE A 17 -16.60 2.11 -25.07
C ILE A 17 -17.72 2.14 -24.00
N SER A 18 -18.87 1.51 -24.27
CA SER A 18 -20.00 1.46 -23.32
C SER A 18 -19.70 0.66 -22.05
N ASN A 19 -18.82 -0.35 -22.08
CA ASN A 19 -18.53 -1.18 -20.90
C ASN A 19 -17.52 -0.56 -19.92
N ALA A 20 -16.73 0.43 -20.33
CA ALA A 20 -15.65 1.00 -19.51
C ALA A 20 -16.06 2.22 -18.63
N SER A 21 -17.25 2.79 -18.84
CA SER A 21 -17.62 4.10 -18.30
C SER A 21 -18.38 4.08 -16.96
N ILE A 22 -18.53 2.92 -16.31
CA ILE A 22 -19.24 2.78 -15.02
C ILE A 22 -18.22 2.60 -13.88
N LEU A 23 -17.57 3.68 -13.45
CA LEU A 23 -16.85 3.75 -12.17
C LEU A 23 -17.11 5.12 -11.53
N ARG A 24 -18.02 5.11 -10.54
CA ARG A 24 -18.51 6.27 -9.78
C ARG A 24 -17.41 6.86 -8.90
N LEU A 25 -17.24 8.18 -8.95
CA LEU A 25 -16.49 8.95 -7.95
C LEU A 25 -17.47 9.70 -7.04
N ASN A 26 -17.42 9.40 -5.74
CA ASN A 26 -18.19 10.07 -4.71
C ASN A 26 -17.39 11.27 -4.18
N ASN A 27 -18.03 12.43 -4.14
CA ASN A 27 -17.49 13.72 -3.70
C ASN A 27 -17.81 13.93 -2.20
N LYS A 28 -16.85 14.39 -1.38
CA LYS A 28 -17.13 14.93 -0.04
C LYS A 28 -16.16 16.05 0.31
N THR A 29 -16.72 17.19 0.66
CA THR A 29 -16.09 18.37 1.26
C THR A 29 -16.30 18.37 2.78
N PHE A 30 -15.41 19.04 3.54
CA PHE A 30 -15.58 19.30 4.96
C PHE A 30 -15.16 20.75 5.29
N ASN A 31 -15.98 21.44 6.08
CA ASN A 31 -15.78 22.79 6.62
C ASN A 31 -15.34 22.71 8.09
N LEU A 32 -14.65 23.74 8.58
CA LEU A 32 -14.27 23.95 9.97
C LEU A 32 -14.59 25.40 10.37
N ASP A 33 -15.38 25.58 11.42
CA ASP A 33 -15.77 26.86 12.00
C ASP A 33 -14.94 27.21 13.27
N ASN A 34 -14.82 28.51 13.52
CA ASN A 34 -14.03 29.23 14.54
C ASN A 34 -14.33 28.88 16.01
N PHE A 35 -13.33 29.12 16.88
CA PHE A 35 -13.45 29.18 18.35
C PHE A 35 -13.08 30.59 18.86
N ASP A 36 -13.96 31.19 19.66
CA ASP A 36 -13.80 32.46 20.41
C ASP A 36 -13.61 32.19 21.93
N ASN A 37 -12.98 33.17 22.60
CA ASN A 37 -12.79 33.45 24.05
C ASN A 37 -11.47 33.07 24.77
N ASP A 38 -10.60 34.10 24.91
CA ASP A 38 -10.13 34.77 26.15
C ASP A 38 -9.59 33.95 27.34
N ASP A 39 -8.35 33.44 27.20
CA ASP A 39 -7.24 33.51 28.19
C ASP A 39 -6.00 32.84 27.56
N ALA A 40 -4.88 33.55 27.42
CA ALA A 40 -3.69 33.01 26.72
C ALA A 40 -2.74 32.24 27.67
N SER A 41 -3.20 31.09 28.16
CA SER A 41 -2.32 30.08 28.77
C SER A 41 -1.89 29.05 27.71
N LEU A 42 -0.60 28.82 27.55
CA LEU A 42 -0.08 27.74 26.71
C LEU A 42 0.14 26.49 27.56
N THR A 43 -0.85 25.61 27.56
CA THR A 43 -0.78 24.28 28.15
C THR A 43 -0.32 23.29 27.08
N LEU A 44 0.93 22.84 27.19
CA LEU A 44 1.42 21.71 26.41
C LEU A 44 1.07 20.43 27.15
N GLU A 45 -0.06 19.85 26.78
CA GLU A 45 -0.45 18.53 27.23
C GLU A 45 0.15 17.45 26.33
N ASN A 46 0.90 16.55 26.95
CA ASN A 46 1.09 15.20 26.46
C ASN A 46 0.49 14.27 27.52
N ASN A 47 0.05 13.09 27.13
CA ASN A 47 -0.81 12.19 27.91
C ASN A 47 -0.24 11.75 29.28
N ASN A 48 0.96 12.17 29.71
CA ASN A 48 1.52 12.01 31.07
C ASN A 48 2.18 13.27 31.69
N SER A 49 2.09 14.45 31.08
CA SER A 49 2.60 15.69 31.69
C SER A 49 1.92 16.90 31.08
N SER A 50 1.39 17.78 31.92
CA SER A 50 1.06 19.15 31.55
C SER A 50 2.24 20.05 31.86
N VAL A 51 2.76 20.74 30.84
CA VAL A 51 3.69 21.86 31.05
C VAL A 51 2.87 23.13 30.94
N VAL A 52 2.67 23.81 32.07
CA VAL A 52 1.99 25.10 32.12
C VAL A 52 3.08 26.17 32.00
N ILE A 53 3.06 26.90 30.89
CA ILE A 53 3.94 28.06 30.69
C ILE A 53 3.07 29.30 30.91
N GLU A 54 3.22 29.93 32.07
CA GLU A 54 2.61 31.23 32.33
C GLU A 54 3.40 32.31 31.57
N ILE A 55 2.74 32.97 30.62
CA ILE A 55 3.33 34.04 29.82
C ILE A 55 2.99 35.38 30.48
N PRO A 56 3.99 36.14 30.97
CA PRO A 56 3.75 37.47 31.51
C PRO A 56 3.20 38.41 30.43
N LYS A 57 2.34 39.36 30.84
CA LYS A 57 1.64 40.31 29.96
C LYS A 57 2.54 41.17 29.04
N ASP A 58 3.86 41.15 29.27
CA ASP A 58 4.84 42.03 28.61
C ASP A 58 5.69 41.30 27.54
N SER A 59 5.29 40.09 27.15
CA SER A 59 6.05 39.24 26.23
C SER A 59 5.92 39.70 24.78
N LYS A 60 7.05 40.01 24.13
CA LYS A 60 7.10 40.50 22.74
C LYS A 60 7.52 39.38 21.77
N PHE A 61 6.69 39.10 20.77
CA PHE A 61 6.95 38.09 19.74
C PHE A 61 7.85 38.66 18.64
N VAL A 62 8.94 37.96 18.32
CA VAL A 62 9.81 38.31 17.19
C VAL A 62 9.96 37.07 16.29
N LEU A 63 9.44 37.16 15.07
CA LEU A 63 9.70 36.19 14.02
C LEU A 63 11.09 36.46 13.45
N LYS A 64 11.93 35.43 13.38
CA LYS A 64 13.22 35.49 12.71
C LYS A 64 13.11 34.67 11.43
N ASP A 65 13.27 35.33 10.29
CA ASP A 65 13.11 34.70 8.97
C ASP A 65 13.99 33.46 8.80
N GLY A 66 13.38 32.39 8.28
CA GLY A 66 14.09 31.27 7.66
C GLY A 66 13.98 29.89 8.31
N THR A 67 13.23 29.70 9.41
CA THR A 67 12.97 28.35 9.95
C THR A 67 11.57 28.25 10.57
N ASP A 68 10.84 27.17 10.25
CA ASP A 68 9.54 26.79 10.83
C ASP A 68 9.66 26.33 12.30
N ARG A 69 10.22 27.18 13.17
CA ARG A 69 10.31 26.96 14.62
C ARG A 69 10.08 28.26 15.37
N ILE A 70 9.09 28.25 16.25
CA ILE A 70 8.84 29.32 17.22
C ILE A 70 9.76 29.06 18.43
N ILE A 71 10.66 30.00 18.74
CA ILE A 71 11.55 29.91 19.91
C ILE A 71 11.06 30.91 20.97
N PHE A 72 10.63 30.40 22.11
CA PHE A 72 10.27 31.22 23.27
C PHE A 72 11.53 31.63 24.03
N SER A 73 11.77 32.94 24.19
CA SER A 73 12.85 33.46 25.04
C SER A 73 12.23 34.14 26.26
N SER A 74 12.18 33.41 27.39
CA SER A 74 11.81 33.98 28.68
C SER A 74 13.07 34.26 29.50
N LYS A 75 13.29 35.51 29.90
CA LYS A 75 14.27 35.89 30.92
C LYS A 75 13.64 35.69 32.30
N GLY A 76 13.60 34.45 32.78
CA GLY A 76 13.10 34.12 34.11
C GLY A 76 13.70 32.81 34.65
N LYS A 77 14.11 32.81 35.93
CA LYS A 77 14.61 31.61 36.64
C LYS A 77 13.42 30.72 37.01
N GLY A 78 13.04 29.78 36.15
CA GLY A 78 12.12 28.68 36.46
C GLY A 78 12.89 27.38 36.68
N GLY A 79 12.69 26.72 37.82
CA GLY A 79 13.28 25.41 38.13
C GLY A 79 12.45 24.25 37.56
N PHE A 80 13.11 23.24 37.00
CA PHE A 80 12.49 22.04 36.45
C PHE A 80 12.52 20.91 37.50
N SER A 81 11.37 20.44 37.96
CA SER A 81 11.28 19.27 38.84
C SER A 81 10.71 18.07 38.06
N ARG A 82 11.54 17.05 37.84
CA ARG A 82 11.15 15.79 37.19
C ARG A 82 10.71 14.81 38.27
N SER A 83 9.40 14.55 38.37
CA SER A 83 8.88 13.45 39.20
C SER A 83 9.09 12.13 38.47
N GLU A 84 10.03 11.32 38.95
CA GLU A 84 10.36 10.00 38.41
C GLU A 84 9.49 8.95 39.11
N SER A 85 8.34 8.60 38.53
CA SER A 85 7.53 7.50 39.04
C SER A 85 8.26 6.18 38.79
N VAL A 86 8.68 5.51 39.86
CA VAL A 86 9.27 4.16 39.84
C VAL A 86 8.22 3.18 39.31
N TYR A 87 8.37 2.77 38.05
CA TYR A 87 7.50 1.77 37.45
C TYR A 87 8.04 0.36 37.75
N ASN A 88 7.26 -0.48 38.45
CA ASN A 88 7.61 -1.89 38.66
C ASN A 88 7.49 -2.65 37.32
N CYS A 89 8.63 -2.88 36.66
CA CYS A 89 8.74 -3.67 35.43
C CYS A 89 8.73 -5.19 35.67
N LYS A 90 8.66 -5.59 36.94
CA LYS A 90 8.64 -6.99 37.37
C LYS A 90 7.31 -7.31 38.05
N LYS A 91 6.76 -8.47 37.72
CA LYS A 91 5.57 -9.03 38.34
C LYS A 91 5.99 -10.28 39.12
N SER A 92 5.59 -10.39 40.39
CA SER A 92 5.82 -11.60 41.18
C SER A 92 4.89 -12.71 40.70
N THR A 93 5.46 -13.86 40.35
CA THR A 93 4.78 -15.00 39.72
C THR A 93 5.46 -16.30 40.09
N THR A 94 4.73 -17.41 40.17
CA THR A 94 5.33 -18.75 40.32
C THR A 94 6.02 -19.18 39.03
N CYS A 95 7.32 -19.46 39.11
CA CYS A 95 8.10 -20.01 38.00
C CYS A 95 7.90 -21.53 37.89
N GLU A 96 7.81 -22.00 36.66
CA GLU A 96 7.68 -23.42 36.30
C GLU A 96 8.76 -23.81 35.27
N PRO A 97 9.27 -25.05 35.31
CA PRO A 97 10.27 -25.49 34.33
C PRO A 97 9.67 -25.58 32.93
N LEU A 98 10.43 -25.19 31.90
CA LEU A 98 9.99 -25.33 30.51
C LEU A 98 9.86 -26.80 30.10
N ILE A 99 8.68 -27.19 29.61
CA ILE A 99 8.47 -28.52 29.01
C ILE A 99 9.23 -28.63 27.67
N THR A 100 9.16 -27.58 26.84
CA THR A 100 9.85 -27.51 25.55
C THR A 100 10.69 -26.24 25.48
N PRO A 101 12.04 -26.32 25.40
CA PRO A 101 12.91 -25.15 25.35
C PRO A 101 12.97 -24.48 23.96
N ILE A 102 11.89 -24.59 23.18
CA ILE A 102 11.81 -24.11 21.80
C ILE A 102 10.58 -23.21 21.67
N CYS A 103 10.78 -21.97 21.19
CA CYS A 103 9.72 -21.05 20.83
C CYS A 103 9.83 -20.65 19.36
N LEU A 104 8.77 -20.90 18.57
CA LEU A 104 8.69 -20.56 17.14
C LEU A 104 9.92 -21.00 16.30
N GLY A 105 10.53 -22.13 16.66
CA GLY A 105 11.71 -22.69 15.99
C GLY A 105 13.07 -22.20 16.51
N THR A 106 13.09 -21.37 17.56
CA THR A 106 14.32 -20.91 18.23
C THR A 106 14.47 -21.51 19.61
N LYS A 107 15.71 -21.86 20.00
CA LYS A 107 16.02 -22.39 21.33
C LYS A 107 16.08 -21.24 22.34
N LEU A 108 15.35 -21.37 23.44
CA LEU A 108 15.35 -20.38 24.52
C LEU A 108 16.60 -20.55 25.40
N PRO A 109 17.24 -19.45 25.84
CA PRO A 109 18.46 -19.51 26.65
C PRO A 109 18.19 -19.77 28.15
N TYR A 110 16.92 -19.84 28.57
CA TYR A 110 16.48 -20.04 29.95
C TYR A 110 15.68 -21.34 30.12
N GLY A 111 15.63 -21.84 31.37
CA GLY A 111 14.96 -23.09 31.73
C GLY A 111 13.63 -22.95 32.47
N PHE A 112 13.23 -21.73 32.86
CA PHE A 112 12.00 -21.46 33.63
C PHE A 112 11.11 -20.41 32.95
N THR A 113 9.79 -20.61 33.01
CA THR A 113 8.74 -19.77 32.41
C THR A 113 7.57 -19.57 33.39
N THR A 114 6.55 -18.80 32.99
CA THR A 114 5.28 -18.66 33.71
C THR A 114 4.11 -18.48 32.74
N THR A 115 2.94 -19.07 33.03
CA THR A 115 1.68 -18.88 32.28
C THR A 115 0.86 -17.65 32.72
N SER A 116 1.23 -17.01 33.83
CA SER A 116 0.43 -15.97 34.50
C SER A 116 0.41 -14.58 33.80
N LEU A 117 1.06 -14.46 32.63
CA LEU A 117 1.12 -13.23 31.86
C LEU A 117 -0.08 -13.07 30.92
N VAL A 118 -0.62 -14.18 30.41
CA VAL A 118 -1.75 -14.21 29.47
C VAL A 118 -3.02 -14.63 30.23
N PRO A 119 -4.12 -13.87 30.12
CA PRO A 119 -5.36 -14.23 30.80
C PRO A 119 -5.96 -15.53 30.23
N TYR A 120 -6.56 -16.32 31.11
CA TYR A 120 -7.22 -17.60 30.78
C TYR A 120 -6.28 -18.68 30.23
N MET A 121 -4.97 -18.59 30.48
CA MET A 121 -4.03 -19.67 30.20
C MET A 121 -3.73 -20.42 31.50
N THR A 122 -3.90 -21.73 31.51
CA THR A 122 -3.56 -22.58 32.65
C THR A 122 -2.28 -23.39 32.43
N ASP A 123 -2.07 -23.86 31.19
CA ASP A 123 -1.05 -24.86 30.89
C ASP A 123 -0.05 -24.40 29.82
N GLN A 124 1.20 -24.82 29.95
CA GLN A 124 2.23 -24.57 28.93
C GLN A 124 1.89 -25.21 27.57
N GLN A 125 1.12 -26.30 27.54
CA GLN A 125 0.65 -26.91 26.30
C GLN A 125 -0.32 -26.00 25.53
N GLU A 126 -1.19 -25.28 26.25
CA GLU A 126 -2.10 -24.32 25.65
C GLU A 126 -1.33 -23.13 25.06
N ALA A 127 -0.24 -22.70 25.73
CA ALA A 127 0.67 -21.69 25.20
C ALA A 127 1.27 -22.12 23.85
N GLN A 128 1.70 -23.38 23.72
CA GLN A 128 2.22 -23.93 22.47
C GLN A 128 1.14 -23.97 21.37
N GLU A 129 -0.08 -24.35 21.70
CA GLU A 129 -1.19 -24.39 20.75
C GLU A 129 -1.56 -22.98 20.25
N ARG A 130 -1.62 -22.00 21.15
CA ARG A 130 -1.81 -20.58 20.79
C ARG A 130 -0.66 -20.10 19.90
N LEU A 131 0.59 -20.36 20.25
CA LEU A 131 1.77 -20.05 19.42
C LEU A 131 1.71 -20.71 18.04
N ARG A 132 1.15 -21.92 17.93
CA ARG A 132 0.95 -22.60 16.65
C ARG A 132 -0.07 -21.88 15.77
N ARG A 133 -1.15 -21.34 16.33
CA ARG A 133 -2.09 -20.48 15.58
C ARG A 133 -1.42 -19.22 15.05
N TRP A 134 -0.53 -18.63 15.84
CA TRP A 134 0.25 -17.46 15.43
C TRP A 134 1.20 -17.69 14.26
N GLN A 135 1.59 -18.94 13.97
CA GLN A 135 2.43 -19.26 12.81
C GLN A 135 1.76 -18.93 11.48
N GLY A 136 0.44 -18.70 11.44
CA GLY A 136 -0.25 -18.16 10.26
C GLY A 136 0.31 -16.81 9.78
N LEU A 137 0.92 -16.02 10.68
CA LEU A 137 1.56 -14.76 10.33
C LEU A 137 2.87 -14.90 9.56
N LYS A 138 3.39 -16.12 9.38
CA LYS A 138 4.52 -16.39 8.50
C LYS A 138 4.27 -15.87 7.07
N TYR A 139 3.01 -15.71 6.67
CA TYR A 139 2.63 -15.16 5.37
C TYR A 139 2.79 -13.63 5.21
N ILE A 140 3.17 -12.93 6.28
CA ILE A 140 3.41 -11.49 6.29
C ILE A 140 4.86 -11.26 6.78
N PRO A 141 5.86 -11.25 5.88
CA PRO A 141 7.26 -11.37 6.26
C PRO A 141 7.76 -10.23 7.15
N LYS A 142 7.37 -8.97 6.86
CA LYS A 142 7.79 -7.81 7.66
C LYS A 142 7.15 -7.82 9.06
N CYS A 143 5.91 -8.27 9.17
CA CYS A 143 5.25 -8.46 10.47
C CYS A 143 5.89 -9.63 11.24
N TRP A 144 6.09 -10.77 10.58
CA TRP A 144 6.61 -12.00 11.19
C TRP A 144 7.96 -11.78 11.86
N ALA A 145 8.87 -11.05 11.20
CA ALA A 145 10.20 -10.75 11.71
C ALA A 145 10.18 -9.98 13.05
N VAL A 146 9.16 -9.16 13.30
CA VAL A 146 9.04 -8.35 14.53
C VAL A 146 8.22 -9.07 15.59
N ILE A 147 7.15 -9.76 15.20
CA ILE A 147 6.17 -10.35 16.14
C ILE A 147 6.69 -11.61 16.83
N GLN A 148 7.62 -12.37 16.22
CA GLN A 148 8.18 -13.59 16.82
C GLN A 148 8.75 -13.36 18.22
N SER A 149 9.59 -12.33 18.36
CA SER A 149 10.22 -11.96 19.62
C SER A 149 9.19 -11.60 20.69
N PHE A 150 8.14 -10.88 20.28
CA PHE A 150 7.07 -10.47 21.18
C PHE A 150 6.21 -11.65 21.64
N LEU A 151 5.83 -12.55 20.73
CA LEU A 151 5.04 -13.74 21.07
C LEU A 151 5.78 -14.64 22.05
N CYS A 152 7.09 -14.85 21.86
CA CYS A 152 7.89 -15.63 22.81
C CYS A 152 8.00 -14.93 24.17
N ALA A 153 8.16 -13.60 24.19
CA ALA A 153 8.18 -12.82 25.43
C ALA A 153 6.82 -12.79 26.16
N LEU A 154 5.71 -13.02 25.46
CA LEU A 154 4.36 -13.02 26.02
C LEU A 154 3.93 -14.41 26.50
N TYR A 155 4.11 -15.44 25.65
CA TYR A 155 3.63 -16.81 25.90
C TYR A 155 4.66 -17.67 26.64
N MET A 156 5.96 -17.37 26.53
CA MET A 156 7.03 -18.13 27.17
C MET A 156 8.10 -17.20 27.76
N PRO A 157 7.74 -16.28 28.66
CA PRO A 157 8.68 -15.30 29.22
C PRO A 157 9.76 -15.98 30.07
N LYS A 158 10.91 -15.31 30.22
CA LYS A 158 11.93 -15.70 31.20
C LYS A 158 11.39 -15.45 32.62
N CYS A 159 11.44 -16.47 33.47
CA CYS A 159 11.11 -16.35 34.90
C CYS A 159 12.37 -16.61 35.74
N GLU A 160 12.71 -15.67 36.63
CA GLU A 160 13.89 -15.75 37.51
C GLU A 160 13.48 -15.26 38.90
N ASP A 161 13.84 -15.99 39.96
CA ASP A 161 13.51 -15.66 41.35
C ASP A 161 12.02 -15.39 41.65
N ASN A 162 11.11 -16.12 40.99
CA ASN A 162 9.66 -15.89 41.06
C ASN A 162 9.24 -14.48 40.63
N GLU A 163 10.01 -13.87 39.75
CA GLU A 163 9.71 -12.61 39.08
C GLU A 163 9.74 -12.79 37.56
N VAL A 164 8.82 -12.12 36.86
CA VAL A 164 8.79 -12.05 35.40
C VAL A 164 8.89 -10.60 34.94
N SER A 165 9.74 -10.37 33.93
CA SER A 165 9.87 -9.05 33.29
C SER A 165 8.69 -8.79 32.34
N VAL A 166 8.05 -7.64 32.47
CA VAL A 166 6.91 -7.25 31.61
C VAL A 166 7.39 -6.40 30.44
N SER A 167 6.92 -6.73 29.23
CA SER A 167 7.29 -6.02 27.99
C SER A 167 6.79 -4.58 27.94
N SER A 168 7.60 -3.67 27.39
CA SER A 168 7.32 -2.22 27.29
C SER A 168 6.29 -1.84 26.22
N GLN A 169 5.64 -0.68 26.40
CA GLN A 169 4.59 -0.20 25.47
C GLN A 169 5.16 0.08 24.08
N GLU A 170 6.46 0.35 24.00
CA GLU A 170 7.17 0.65 22.77
C GLU A 170 7.21 -0.55 21.83
N VAL A 171 7.33 -1.78 22.35
CA VAL A 171 7.28 -3.00 21.52
C VAL A 171 5.88 -3.19 20.93
N CYS A 172 4.85 -2.92 21.74
CA CYS A 172 3.46 -3.01 21.31
C CYS A 172 3.15 -2.00 20.19
N LYS A 173 3.65 -0.76 20.32
CA LYS A 173 3.55 0.27 19.27
C LYS A 173 4.38 -0.05 18.02
N LEU A 174 5.53 -0.71 18.18
CA LEU A 174 6.36 -1.12 17.04
C LEU A 174 5.65 -2.17 16.18
N LEU A 175 4.80 -2.99 16.78
CA LEU A 175 4.00 -4.00 16.06
C LEU A 175 2.83 -3.39 15.29
N SER A 176 2.27 -2.26 15.74
CA SER A 176 1.07 -1.69 15.11
C SER A 176 1.29 -1.11 13.71
N GLY A 177 2.55 -0.87 13.31
CA GLY A 177 2.91 -0.54 11.93
C GLY A 177 2.85 -1.77 11.01
N PRO A 178 3.90 -2.62 11.01
CA PRO A 178 4.04 -3.73 10.07
C PRO A 178 2.98 -4.83 10.24
N CYS A 179 2.38 -4.96 11.42
CA CYS A 179 1.32 -5.93 11.71
C CYS A 179 -0.07 -5.27 11.81
N ARG A 180 -0.34 -4.18 11.07
CA ARG A 180 -1.60 -3.42 11.17
C ARG A 180 -2.87 -4.28 11.05
N ILE A 181 -2.91 -5.25 10.13
CA ILE A 181 -4.07 -6.16 9.98
C ILE A 181 -4.32 -6.94 11.28
N VAL A 182 -3.25 -7.45 11.87
CA VAL A 182 -3.30 -8.22 13.12
C VAL A 182 -3.75 -7.34 14.28
N ALA A 183 -3.24 -6.11 14.35
CA ALA A 183 -3.61 -5.16 15.39
C ALA A 183 -5.09 -4.75 15.31
N GLN A 184 -5.64 -4.65 14.10
CA GLN A 184 -7.05 -4.33 13.87
C GLN A 184 -7.98 -5.51 14.26
N GLU A 185 -7.66 -6.72 13.79
CA GLU A 185 -8.49 -7.91 14.02
C GLU A 185 -8.34 -8.48 15.44
N LEU A 186 -7.16 -8.36 16.06
CA LEU A 186 -6.84 -8.99 17.35
C LEU A 186 -6.66 -7.99 18.50
N SER A 187 -7.44 -6.92 18.44
CA SER A 187 -7.39 -5.78 19.36
C SER A 187 -7.57 -6.15 20.84
N SER A 188 -8.19 -7.28 21.20
CA SER A 188 -8.42 -7.66 22.62
C SER A 188 -7.18 -8.22 23.32
N GLU A 189 -6.37 -9.03 22.64
CA GLU A 189 -5.12 -9.61 23.18
C GLU A 189 -3.94 -8.65 23.05
N PHE A 190 -4.00 -7.73 22.07
CA PHE A 190 -2.91 -6.79 21.73
C PHE A 190 -3.26 -5.33 22.02
N ASN A 191 -4.29 -5.04 22.85
CA ASN A 191 -4.64 -3.65 23.16
C ASN A 191 -3.50 -2.97 23.92
N CYS A 192 -2.69 -2.19 23.20
CA CYS A 192 -1.59 -1.42 23.78
C CYS A 192 -2.08 -0.18 24.56
N GLN A 193 -3.34 0.23 24.41
CA GLN A 193 -3.87 1.49 24.94
C GLN A 193 -4.55 1.33 26.31
N ASN A 194 -5.28 0.24 26.52
CA ASN A 194 -5.95 -0.02 27.78
C ASN A 194 -5.20 -1.12 28.52
N GLY A 195 -4.75 -0.84 29.74
CA GLY A 195 -3.97 -1.73 30.61
C GLY A 195 -4.71 -2.99 31.09
N THR A 196 -5.59 -3.57 30.27
CA THR A 196 -6.45 -4.71 30.55
C THR A 196 -5.91 -6.02 29.98
N GLY A 197 -4.91 -6.02 29.08
CA GLY A 197 -4.30 -7.24 28.54
C GLY A 197 -2.84 -7.45 28.94
N ILE A 198 -2.03 -6.39 28.94
CA ILE A 198 -0.61 -6.42 29.28
C ILE A 198 -0.31 -5.14 30.07
N LYS A 199 0.14 -5.26 31.33
CA LYS A 199 0.53 -4.11 32.17
C LYS A 199 1.84 -3.52 31.65
N SER A 200 1.77 -2.88 30.50
CA SER A 200 2.94 -2.39 29.80
C SER A 200 3.29 -0.99 30.31
N SER A 201 4.47 -0.84 30.90
CA SER A 201 5.00 0.45 31.36
C SER A 201 5.90 1.10 30.30
N ARG A 202 5.97 2.44 30.30
CA ARG A 202 6.65 3.27 29.28
C ARG A 202 8.19 3.21 29.35
N SER A 203 8.81 2.58 30.35
CA SER A 203 10.28 2.54 30.50
C SER A 203 10.83 1.20 31.00
N CYS A 204 10.29 0.08 30.52
CA CYS A 204 10.89 -1.23 30.80
C CYS A 204 11.83 -1.66 29.67
N LYS A 205 13.01 -2.19 30.02
CA LYS A 205 13.96 -2.73 29.03
C LYS A 205 13.44 -4.09 28.56
N ASN A 206 13.34 -4.28 27.25
CA ASN A 206 12.87 -5.55 26.69
C ASN A 206 14.02 -6.56 26.65
N GLU A 207 13.96 -7.60 27.49
CA GLU A 207 14.96 -8.68 27.49
C GLU A 207 14.78 -9.66 26.31
N GLY A 208 13.65 -9.60 25.60
CA GLY A 208 13.39 -10.40 24.39
C GLY A 208 14.07 -9.91 23.11
N ARG A 209 14.80 -8.78 23.16
CA ARG A 209 15.47 -8.18 21.98
C ARG A 209 16.68 -8.99 21.46
N ASP A 210 17.16 -9.93 22.27
CA ASP A 210 18.39 -10.69 22.00
C ASP A 210 18.14 -12.06 21.34
N LEU A 211 16.87 -12.46 21.17
CA LEU A 211 16.51 -13.69 20.48
C LEU A 211 16.63 -13.48 18.96
N LYS A 212 17.56 -14.21 18.34
CA LYS A 212 17.72 -14.23 16.88
C LYS A 212 16.82 -15.30 16.27
N PHE A 213 15.83 -14.86 15.48
CA PHE A 213 14.95 -15.75 14.74
C PHE A 213 15.50 -16.00 13.32
N ASN A 214 15.69 -17.27 12.97
CA ASN A 214 16.17 -17.70 11.64
C ASN A 214 15.01 -17.98 10.66
N SER A 215 13.76 -17.93 11.13
CA SER A 215 12.58 -18.23 10.31
C SER A 215 12.06 -16.95 9.66
N THR A 216 12.41 -16.73 8.39
CA THR A 216 11.85 -15.65 7.58
C THR A 216 10.44 -15.99 7.11
N GLY A 217 9.57 -14.98 7.05
CA GLY A 217 8.24 -15.15 6.46
C GLY A 217 8.31 -15.37 4.94
N GLN A 218 7.23 -15.89 4.37
CA GLN A 218 7.10 -16.15 2.93
C GLN A 218 5.74 -15.66 2.46
N CYS A 219 5.66 -14.97 1.33
CA CYS A 219 4.36 -14.58 0.78
C CYS A 219 3.62 -15.81 0.25
N LYS A 220 2.29 -15.83 0.44
CA LYS A 220 1.42 -16.88 -0.11
C LYS A 220 0.84 -16.40 -1.45
N PRO A 221 0.79 -17.24 -2.50
CA PRO A 221 0.09 -16.90 -3.75
C PRO A 221 -1.33 -16.41 -3.46
N PRO A 222 -1.82 -15.34 -4.12
CA PRO A 222 -1.26 -14.63 -5.28
C PRO A 222 -0.26 -13.50 -4.96
N LEU A 223 0.23 -13.42 -3.72
CA LEU A 223 1.18 -12.38 -3.30
C LEU A 223 2.63 -12.84 -3.50
N VAL A 224 3.48 -11.92 -3.96
CA VAL A 224 4.91 -12.11 -4.21
C VAL A 224 5.70 -11.16 -3.33
N TYR A 225 6.89 -11.60 -2.89
CA TYR A 225 7.76 -10.77 -2.06
C TYR A 225 8.23 -9.53 -2.82
N THR A 226 8.20 -8.37 -2.16
CA THR A 226 8.75 -7.14 -2.71
C THR A 226 9.33 -6.27 -1.60
N GLU A 227 10.37 -5.51 -1.92
CA GLU A 227 10.95 -4.50 -1.01
C GLU A 227 10.38 -3.10 -1.28
N VAL A 228 9.70 -2.91 -2.40
CA VAL A 228 9.19 -1.62 -2.84
C VAL A 228 7.90 -1.30 -2.09
N GLY A 229 7.98 -0.33 -1.17
CA GLY A 229 6.85 0.06 -0.31
C GLY A 229 5.60 0.51 -1.07
N ALA A 230 5.76 1.09 -2.26
CA ALA A 230 4.63 1.50 -3.12
C ALA A 230 3.86 0.31 -3.72
N SER A 231 4.49 -0.86 -3.81
CA SER A 231 3.89 -2.08 -4.39
C SER A 231 3.33 -3.01 -3.31
N PHE A 232 3.34 -2.60 -2.04
CA PHE A 232 2.80 -3.42 -0.95
C PHE A 232 1.29 -3.54 -1.06
N TYR A 233 0.80 -4.75 -0.86
CA TYR A 233 -0.63 -4.99 -0.76
C TYR A 233 -1.16 -4.37 0.56
N PRO A 234 -2.32 -3.70 0.55
CA PRO A 234 -2.84 -3.02 1.73
C PRO A 234 -2.86 -3.92 2.98
N GLY A 235 -2.04 -3.56 3.97
CA GLY A 235 -1.94 -4.24 5.26
C GLY A 235 -1.01 -5.47 5.29
N VAL A 236 -0.46 -5.91 4.16
CA VAL A 236 0.52 -7.01 4.10
C VAL A 236 1.88 -6.41 3.68
N GLU A 237 2.64 -5.95 4.66
CA GLU A 237 3.95 -5.34 4.37
C GLU A 237 4.99 -6.38 3.93
N GLY A 238 5.74 -6.03 2.87
CA GLY A 238 6.76 -6.89 2.26
C GLY A 238 6.24 -7.90 1.24
N CYS A 239 4.93 -7.89 0.96
CA CYS A 239 4.36 -8.63 -0.15
C CYS A 239 3.52 -7.70 -1.04
N GLY A 240 3.61 -7.89 -2.35
CA GLY A 240 2.82 -7.20 -3.36
C GLY A 240 2.00 -8.20 -4.17
N LEU A 241 1.01 -7.71 -4.92
CA LEU A 241 0.27 -8.55 -5.85
C LEU A 241 1.19 -8.98 -7.01
N GLN A 242 1.15 -10.26 -7.38
CA GLN A 242 1.85 -10.74 -8.57
C GLN A 242 1.39 -9.97 -9.83
N CYS A 243 2.24 -9.95 -10.86
CA CYS A 243 1.92 -9.23 -12.10
C CYS A 243 0.75 -9.84 -12.88
N SER A 244 0.70 -11.17 -13.02
CA SER A 244 -0.39 -11.85 -13.73
C SER A 244 -1.68 -11.77 -12.94
N ASP A 245 -2.77 -11.35 -13.57
CA ASP A 245 -4.06 -11.23 -12.89
C ASP A 245 -4.48 -12.61 -12.33
N PRO A 246 -4.64 -12.76 -11.00
CA PRO A 246 -5.01 -14.04 -10.40
C PRO A 246 -6.47 -14.44 -10.68
N LEU A 247 -7.31 -13.54 -11.21
CA LEU A 247 -8.70 -13.83 -11.55
C LEU A 247 -8.83 -14.66 -12.84
N TYR A 248 -7.83 -14.60 -13.71
CA TYR A 248 -7.84 -15.29 -15.00
C TYR A 248 -6.78 -16.39 -15.04
N THR A 249 -7.15 -17.52 -15.65
CA THR A 249 -6.22 -18.62 -15.90
C THR A 249 -5.22 -18.25 -17.00
N GLN A 250 -4.10 -18.96 -17.06
CA GLN A 250 -3.10 -18.71 -18.11
C GLN A 250 -3.64 -18.98 -19.53
N GLU A 251 -4.60 -19.90 -19.66
CA GLU A 251 -5.23 -20.17 -20.95
C GLU A 251 -6.18 -19.05 -21.39
N GLU A 252 -6.93 -18.45 -20.45
CA GLU A 252 -7.75 -17.28 -20.76
C GLU A 252 -6.89 -16.09 -21.16
N HIS A 253 -5.74 -15.88 -20.50
CA HIS A 253 -4.78 -14.87 -20.92
C HIS A 253 -4.29 -15.10 -22.36
N ARG A 254 -3.92 -16.33 -22.71
CA ARG A 254 -3.47 -16.70 -24.06
C ARG A 254 -4.57 -16.49 -25.11
N ILE A 255 -5.82 -16.83 -24.78
CA ILE A 255 -6.97 -16.61 -25.66
C ILE A 255 -7.18 -15.12 -25.89
N LEU A 256 -7.15 -14.30 -24.83
CA LEU A 256 -7.28 -12.85 -24.93
C LEU A 256 -6.16 -12.24 -25.78
N GLU A 257 -4.91 -12.65 -25.55
CA GLU A 257 -3.75 -12.17 -26.30
C GLU A 257 -3.85 -12.51 -27.80
N ASN A 258 -4.17 -13.75 -28.14
CA ASN A 258 -4.36 -14.15 -29.54
C ASN A 258 -5.52 -13.41 -30.20
N THR A 259 -6.60 -13.15 -29.45
CA THR A 259 -7.77 -12.42 -29.96
C THR A 259 -7.42 -10.95 -30.22
N ILE A 260 -6.73 -10.30 -29.28
CA ILE A 260 -6.28 -8.91 -29.41
C ILE A 260 -5.31 -8.79 -30.59
N PHE A 261 -4.35 -9.71 -30.71
CA PHE A 261 -3.39 -9.73 -31.81
C PHE A 261 -4.08 -9.85 -33.18
N GLY A 262 -4.98 -10.83 -33.33
CA GLY A 262 -5.73 -11.05 -34.56
C GLY A 262 -6.58 -9.84 -34.96
N LEU A 263 -7.26 -9.23 -33.98
CA LEU A 263 -8.08 -8.03 -34.21
C LEU A 263 -7.23 -6.81 -34.58
N ALA A 264 -6.13 -6.58 -33.87
CA ALA A 264 -5.25 -5.44 -34.09
C ALA A 264 -4.58 -5.49 -35.46
N ILE A 265 -4.10 -6.67 -35.90
CA ILE A 265 -3.54 -6.85 -37.25
C ILE A 265 -4.60 -6.63 -38.32
N THR A 266 -5.76 -7.25 -38.17
CA THR A 266 -6.85 -7.13 -39.14
C THR A 266 -7.26 -5.67 -39.30
N CYS A 267 -7.46 -4.96 -38.19
CA CYS A 267 -7.78 -3.53 -38.18
C CYS A 267 -6.66 -2.69 -38.83
N SER A 268 -5.40 -2.96 -38.49
CA SER A 268 -4.25 -2.26 -39.07
C SER A 268 -4.18 -2.40 -40.59
N LEU A 269 -4.42 -3.60 -41.13
CA LEU A 269 -4.40 -3.83 -42.58
C LEU A 269 -5.48 -3.01 -43.29
N PHE A 270 -6.72 -3.00 -42.78
CA PHE A 270 -7.80 -2.20 -43.35
C PHE A 270 -7.52 -0.69 -43.27
N ILE A 271 -6.93 -0.22 -42.16
CA ILE A 271 -6.55 1.18 -42.00
C ILE A 271 -5.43 1.57 -42.96
N VAL A 272 -4.39 0.75 -43.10
CA VAL A 272 -3.28 1.01 -44.04
C VAL A 272 -3.80 1.06 -45.47
N LEU A 273 -4.67 0.14 -45.88
CA LEU A 273 -5.30 0.18 -47.21
C LEU A 273 -6.12 1.46 -47.42
N SER A 274 -6.83 1.92 -46.38
CA SER A 274 -7.62 3.15 -46.43
C SER A 274 -6.74 4.39 -46.56
N VAL A 275 -5.67 4.48 -45.75
CA VAL A 275 -4.68 5.57 -45.81
C VAL A 275 -3.98 5.58 -47.16
N MET A 276 -3.56 4.42 -47.67
CA MET A 276 -2.91 4.31 -48.99
C MET A 276 -3.83 4.76 -50.11
N THR A 277 -5.11 4.38 -50.08
CA THR A 277 -6.09 4.78 -51.08
C THR A 277 -6.31 6.30 -51.09
N LEU A 278 -6.41 6.91 -49.91
CA LEU A 278 -6.56 8.36 -49.75
C LEU A 278 -5.28 9.12 -50.12
N ALA A 279 -4.10 8.54 -49.85
CA ALA A 279 -2.81 9.11 -50.20
C ALA A 279 -2.55 9.08 -51.71
N ILE A 280 -2.94 8.01 -52.41
CA ILE A 280 -2.85 7.94 -53.88
C ILE A 280 -3.71 9.03 -54.51
N ASN A 281 -4.89 9.28 -53.95
CA ASN A 281 -5.81 10.32 -54.43
C ASN A 281 -5.65 11.63 -53.63
N TRP A 282 -4.41 12.05 -53.35
CA TRP A 282 -4.14 13.21 -52.50
C TRP A 282 -4.73 14.51 -53.05
N GLU A 283 -4.71 14.71 -54.37
CA GLU A 283 -5.26 15.93 -54.98
C GLU A 283 -6.76 16.07 -54.70
N ALA A 284 -7.56 15.03 -54.95
CA ALA A 284 -8.98 15.03 -54.61
C ALA A 284 -9.21 15.05 -53.09
N THR A 285 -8.35 14.40 -52.30
CA THR A 285 -8.46 14.40 -50.84
C THR A 285 -8.22 15.79 -50.25
N SER A 286 -7.26 16.54 -50.78
CA SER A 286 -6.94 17.90 -50.36
C SER A 286 -8.07 18.89 -50.68
N MET A 287 -8.87 18.59 -51.72
CA MET A 287 -9.98 19.42 -52.17
C MET A 287 -11.20 19.35 -51.24
N TYR A 288 -11.44 18.21 -50.58
CA TYR A 288 -12.59 18.01 -49.71
C TYR A 288 -12.19 17.93 -48.24
N PHE A 289 -12.63 18.91 -47.45
CA PHE A 289 -12.40 18.95 -46.00
C PHE A 289 -12.83 17.65 -45.28
N THR A 290 -13.97 17.06 -45.70
CA THR A 290 -14.45 15.76 -45.19
C THR A 290 -13.45 14.63 -45.39
N SER A 291 -12.78 14.57 -46.54
CA SER A 291 -11.77 13.53 -46.83
C SER A 291 -10.51 13.71 -45.98
N GLN A 292 -10.13 14.95 -45.66
CA GLN A 292 -9.02 15.23 -44.74
C GLN A 292 -9.34 14.76 -43.31
N VAL A 293 -10.56 15.01 -42.83
CA VAL A 293 -11.01 14.55 -41.50
C VAL A 293 -10.96 13.02 -41.41
N ILE A 294 -11.42 12.32 -42.45
CA ILE A 294 -11.36 10.85 -42.50
C ILE A 294 -9.91 10.35 -42.48
N LEU A 295 -8.98 11.03 -43.15
CA LEU A 295 -7.55 10.67 -43.10
C LEU A 295 -7.00 10.79 -41.67
N TYR A 296 -7.28 11.89 -40.96
CA TYR A 296 -6.83 12.08 -39.57
C TYR A 296 -7.41 11.03 -38.62
N ILE A 297 -8.67 10.65 -38.78
CA ILE A 297 -9.30 9.57 -38.01
C ILE A 297 -8.56 8.24 -38.23
N ASN A 298 -8.27 7.89 -39.49
CA ASN A 298 -7.52 6.67 -39.81
C ASN A 298 -6.10 6.68 -39.22
N ILE A 299 -5.41 7.82 -39.23
CA ILE A 299 -4.08 7.96 -38.60
C ILE A 299 -4.18 7.75 -37.07
N CYS A 300 -5.19 8.31 -36.42
CA CYS A 300 -5.40 8.13 -34.97
C CYS A 300 -5.66 6.65 -34.62
N PHE A 301 -6.51 5.96 -35.39
CA PHE A 301 -6.75 4.53 -35.18
C PHE A 301 -5.52 3.67 -35.51
N PHE A 302 -4.71 4.04 -36.50
CA PHE A 302 -3.45 3.34 -36.80
C PHE A 302 -2.49 3.39 -35.61
N ASN A 303 -2.29 4.56 -35.01
CA ASN A 303 -1.45 4.72 -33.81
C ASN A 303 -1.99 3.93 -32.62
N THR A 304 -3.31 3.83 -32.49
CA THR A 304 -3.95 3.00 -31.46
C THR A 304 -3.62 1.52 -31.66
N CYS A 305 -3.69 1.02 -32.90
CA CYS A 305 -3.28 -0.34 -33.24
C CYS A 305 -1.80 -0.60 -32.98
N ILE A 306 -0.90 0.37 -33.27
CA ILE A 306 0.52 0.27 -32.90
C ILE A 306 0.68 0.09 -31.39
N GLY A 307 -0.04 0.87 -30.59
CA GLY A 307 0.00 0.75 -29.13
C GLY A 307 -0.40 -0.64 -28.63
N TRP A 308 -1.46 -1.23 -29.18
CA TRP A 308 -1.90 -2.60 -28.85
C TRP A 308 -0.96 -3.70 -29.38
N LEU A 309 -0.28 -3.47 -30.51
CA LEU A 309 0.69 -4.42 -31.07
C LEU A 309 2.06 -4.36 -30.39
N LEU A 310 2.34 -3.31 -29.62
CA LEU A 310 3.64 -3.09 -28.98
C LEU A 310 4.05 -4.24 -28.06
N GLN A 311 3.10 -4.87 -27.36
CA GLN A 311 3.33 -6.02 -26.49
C GLN A 311 3.76 -7.32 -27.22
N PHE A 312 3.72 -7.33 -28.55
CA PHE A 312 4.11 -8.48 -29.39
C PHE A 312 5.38 -8.19 -30.21
N THR A 313 6.06 -7.08 -29.94
CA THR A 313 7.26 -6.71 -30.69
C THR A 313 8.50 -7.47 -30.18
N PRO A 314 9.36 -7.98 -31.08
CA PRO A 314 10.54 -8.73 -30.66
C PRO A 314 11.48 -7.83 -29.86
N GLY A 315 11.72 -8.19 -28.60
CA GLY A 315 12.55 -7.44 -27.66
C GLY A 315 11.78 -6.58 -26.65
N ILE A 316 10.45 -6.53 -26.73
CA ILE A 316 9.58 -5.97 -25.68
C ILE A 316 8.51 -7.02 -25.38
N ASP A 317 8.65 -7.71 -24.26
CA ASP A 317 7.64 -8.66 -23.81
C ASP A 317 6.52 -7.92 -23.06
N LYS A 318 5.35 -8.54 -22.93
CA LYS A 318 4.22 -8.00 -22.17
C LYS A 318 4.62 -7.69 -20.73
N GLU A 319 5.49 -8.52 -20.17
CA GLU A 319 6.03 -8.42 -18.83
C GLU A 319 6.86 -7.14 -18.65
N ASP A 320 7.59 -6.68 -19.66
CA ASP A 320 8.38 -5.44 -19.57
C ASP A 320 7.49 -4.19 -19.50
N ILE A 321 6.30 -4.27 -20.10
CA ILE A 321 5.30 -3.21 -20.09
C ILE A 321 4.51 -3.23 -18.78
N VAL A 322 3.95 -4.37 -18.40
CA VAL A 322 2.95 -4.47 -17.31
C VAL A 322 3.58 -4.82 -15.97
N CYS A 323 4.68 -5.56 -15.95
CA CYS A 323 5.30 -6.04 -14.72
C CYS A 323 6.42 -5.10 -14.25
N GLN A 324 6.62 -5.11 -12.94
CA GLN A 324 7.84 -4.62 -12.33
C GLN A 324 8.92 -5.71 -12.37
N ARG A 325 10.20 -5.34 -12.27
CA ARG A 325 11.33 -6.30 -12.23
C ARG A 325 11.22 -7.31 -11.08
N ASP A 326 10.54 -6.94 -10.00
CA ASP A 326 10.34 -7.77 -8.81
C ASP A 326 9.20 -8.80 -8.98
N GLY A 327 8.55 -8.85 -10.16
CA GLY A 327 7.43 -9.75 -10.46
C GLY A 327 6.07 -9.27 -9.94
N THR A 328 6.01 -8.09 -9.31
CA THR A 328 4.76 -7.45 -8.88
C THR A 328 4.09 -6.69 -10.02
N LEU A 329 2.78 -6.50 -9.90
CA LEU A 329 2.04 -5.60 -10.79
C LEU A 329 2.61 -4.18 -10.68
N ARG A 330 2.81 -3.52 -11.82
CA ARG A 330 3.39 -2.18 -11.84
C ARG A 330 2.39 -1.16 -11.30
N VAL A 331 2.83 -0.39 -10.30
CA VAL A 331 2.07 0.73 -9.74
C VAL A 331 2.55 2.02 -10.40
N SER A 332 1.65 3.00 -10.60
CA SER A 332 2.00 4.31 -11.14
C SER A 332 3.17 4.93 -10.36
N GLY A 333 4.21 5.32 -11.09
CA GLY A 333 5.41 5.93 -10.54
C GLY A 333 5.91 7.09 -11.42
N PRO A 334 6.85 7.91 -10.92
CA PRO A 334 7.33 9.10 -11.62
C PRO A 334 8.27 8.81 -12.81
N ARG A 335 8.51 7.55 -13.16
CA ARG A 335 9.48 7.16 -14.18
C ARG A 335 8.81 7.07 -15.56
N PHE A 336 9.50 7.59 -16.57
CA PHE A 336 9.16 7.38 -17.97
C PHE A 336 9.53 5.95 -18.36
N ASP A 337 8.53 5.09 -18.37
CA ASP A 337 8.67 3.66 -18.67
C ASP A 337 7.83 3.27 -19.90
N LEU A 338 8.09 2.08 -20.44
CA LEU A 338 7.33 1.50 -21.57
C LEU A 338 5.82 1.52 -21.30
N CYS A 339 5.39 1.21 -20.06
CA CYS A 339 3.99 1.30 -19.63
C CYS A 339 3.37 2.68 -19.92
N THR A 340 4.06 3.75 -19.53
CA THR A 340 3.61 5.13 -19.70
C THR A 340 3.58 5.52 -21.18
N VAL A 341 4.59 5.10 -21.96
CA VAL A 341 4.64 5.34 -23.41
C VAL A 341 3.47 4.65 -24.11
N THR A 342 3.23 3.36 -23.82
CA THR A 342 2.09 2.61 -24.36
C THR A 342 0.77 3.27 -23.99
N PHE A 343 0.61 3.69 -22.73
CA PHE A 343 -0.58 4.40 -22.26
C PHE A 343 -0.79 5.71 -23.03
N VAL A 344 0.23 6.54 -23.20
CA VAL A 344 0.12 7.82 -23.93
C VAL A 344 -0.24 7.59 -25.40
N ILE A 345 0.40 6.63 -26.08
CA ILE A 345 0.11 6.31 -27.48
C ILE A 345 -1.35 5.91 -27.65
N ILE A 346 -1.85 4.99 -26.83
CA ILE A 346 -3.23 4.51 -26.92
C ILE A 346 -4.21 5.61 -26.53
N TYR A 347 -4.01 6.23 -25.37
CA TYR A 347 -4.95 7.21 -24.81
C TYR A 347 -5.06 8.46 -25.67
N TRP A 348 -3.92 9.08 -26.03
CA TRP A 348 -3.92 10.29 -26.85
C TRP A 348 -4.55 10.05 -28.22
N SER A 349 -4.18 8.94 -28.87
CA SER A 349 -4.68 8.61 -30.20
C SER A 349 -6.18 8.30 -30.19
N LEU A 350 -6.67 7.60 -29.15
CA LEU A 350 -8.10 7.30 -29.00
C LEU A 350 -8.92 8.58 -28.77
N ILE A 351 -8.48 9.46 -27.87
CA ILE A 351 -9.16 10.73 -27.61
C ILE A 351 -9.13 11.63 -28.85
N SER A 352 -7.99 11.73 -29.54
CA SER A 352 -7.87 12.49 -30.79
C SER A 352 -8.82 11.94 -31.87
N GLY A 353 -8.91 10.62 -32.02
CA GLY A 353 -9.82 9.97 -32.97
C GLY A 353 -11.29 10.28 -32.68
N LEU A 354 -11.69 10.29 -31.40
CA LEU A 354 -13.04 10.66 -30.98
C LEU A 354 -13.37 12.13 -31.26
N VAL A 355 -12.43 13.06 -31.04
CA VAL A 355 -12.62 14.49 -31.35
C VAL A 355 -12.81 14.69 -32.85
N TRP A 356 -11.98 14.05 -33.69
CA TRP A 356 -12.15 14.12 -35.14
C TRP A 356 -13.44 13.48 -35.61
N PHE A 357 -13.91 12.41 -34.95
CA PHE A 357 -15.22 11.83 -35.24
C PHE A 357 -16.36 12.81 -34.97
N ILE A 358 -16.31 13.55 -33.85
CA ILE A 358 -17.30 14.60 -33.55
C ILE A 358 -17.28 15.68 -34.64
N ILE A 359 -16.09 16.14 -35.06
CA ILE A 359 -15.95 17.10 -36.15
C ILE A 359 -16.55 16.55 -37.45
N LEU A 360 -16.32 15.27 -37.78
CA LEU A 360 -16.92 14.63 -38.94
C LEU A 360 -18.45 14.65 -38.88
N THR A 361 -19.03 14.31 -37.72
CA THR A 361 -20.49 14.32 -37.55
C THR A 361 -21.06 15.74 -37.69
N TYR A 362 -20.34 16.75 -37.23
CA TYR A 362 -20.73 18.15 -37.38
C TYR A 362 -20.71 18.62 -38.84
N ILE A 363 -19.74 18.18 -39.64
CA ILE A 363 -19.67 18.53 -41.08
C ILE A 363 -20.79 17.85 -41.88
N LEU A 364 -21.21 16.66 -41.45
CA LEU A 364 -22.24 15.86 -42.13
C LEU A 364 -23.67 16.30 -41.80
N HIS A 365 -23.85 17.05 -40.71
CA HIS A 365 -25.13 17.64 -40.31
C HIS A 365 -25.29 19.03 -40.94
#